data_AF-A0A7C5J780-F1
#
_entry.id   AF-A0A7C5J780-F1
#
_cell.length_a   1.000
_cell.length_b   1.000
_cell.length_c   1.000
_cell.angle_alpha   90.00
_cell.angle_beta   90.00
_cell.angle_gamma   90.00
#
_symmetry.space_group_name_H-M   'P 1'
#
loop_
_entity.id
_entity.type
_entity.pdbx_description
1 polymer ?
#
loop_
_entity_poly.entity_id
_entity_poly.type
_entity_poly.pdbx_seq_one_letter_code
_entity_poly.pdbx_strand_id
1 'polypeptide(L)'
;MQKHDPETATGIKGAIIRADGLVGPEGSTPKEWRLTFLRRAAARRARAEVLSWDTEQLVIAHGLWVRKDGRRVLRRDLAWLGD
;
A
#
# COMPACT_ATOMS: atom_id res chain seq x y z
N MET A 1 -4.15 0.62 0.11
CA MET A 1 -3.14 -0.46 0.18
C MET A 1 -3.86 -1.78 0.06
N GLN A 2 -3.35 -2.68 -0.78
CA GLN A 2 -3.86 -4.03 -0.95
C GLN A 2 -2.67 -5.01 -0.84
N LYS A 3 -2.78 -5.97 0.09
CA LYS A 3 -1.77 -7.00 0.34
C LYS A 3 -2.44 -8.36 0.20
N HIS A 4 -2.40 -8.91 -1.00
CA HIS A 4 -2.93 -10.24 -1.30
C HIS A 4 -1.96 -11.32 -0.85
N ASP A 5 -2.51 -12.43 -0.36
CA ASP A 5 -1.74 -13.60 0.02
C ASP A 5 -1.01 -14.19 -1.21
N PRO A 6 0.33 -14.35 -1.16
CA PRO A 6 1.11 -14.95 -2.23
C PRO A 6 0.65 -16.34 -2.66
N GLU A 7 0.12 -17.14 -1.72
CA GLU A 7 -0.36 -18.51 -1.98
C GLU A 7 -1.63 -18.50 -2.83
N THR A 8 -2.44 -17.44 -2.71
CA THR A 8 -3.68 -17.27 -3.48
C THR A 8 -3.47 -16.62 -4.85
N ALA A 9 -2.29 -16.05 -5.10
CA ALA A 9 -1.99 -15.31 -6.33
C ALA A 9 -1.51 -16.25 -7.47
N THR A 10 -2.36 -17.16 -7.93
CA THR A 10 -1.98 -18.19 -8.92
C THR A 10 -2.56 -17.93 -10.32
N GLY A 11 -1.98 -18.61 -11.33
CA GLY A 11 -2.41 -18.51 -12.73
C GLY A 11 -2.26 -17.11 -13.34
N ILE A 12 -3.05 -16.81 -14.37
CA ILE A 12 -3.02 -15.52 -15.09
C ILE A 12 -3.41 -14.37 -14.16
N LYS A 13 -4.45 -14.55 -13.34
CA LYS A 13 -4.86 -13.57 -12.32
C LYS A 13 -3.72 -13.26 -11.36
N GLY A 14 -3.04 -14.30 -10.87
CA GLY A 14 -1.86 -14.17 -10.02
C GLY A 14 -0.74 -13.38 -10.69
N ALA A 15 -0.46 -13.65 -11.96
CA ALA A 15 0.53 -12.89 -12.73
C ALA A 15 0.17 -11.40 -12.81
N ILE A 16 -1.10 -11.06 -13.03
CA ILE A 16 -1.57 -9.66 -13.04
C ILE A 16 -1.40 -8.99 -11.67
N ILE A 17 -1.83 -9.63 -10.58
CA ILE A 17 -1.72 -9.11 -9.21
C ILE A 17 -0.23 -8.87 -8.83
N ARG A 18 0.66 -9.77 -9.24
CA ARG A 18 2.11 -9.61 -9.04
C ARG A 18 2.67 -8.46 -9.86
N ALA A 19 2.30 -8.38 -11.14
CA ALA A 19 2.73 -7.30 -12.03
C ALA A 19 2.29 -5.93 -11.50
N ASP A 20 1.13 -5.89 -10.83
CA ASP A 20 0.60 -4.68 -10.20
C ASP A 20 1.20 -4.37 -8.81
N GLY A 21 2.00 -5.27 -8.26
CA GLY A 21 2.73 -5.04 -6.99
C GLY A 21 1.83 -5.12 -5.75
N LEU A 22 0.86 -6.03 -5.75
CA LEU A 22 -0.14 -6.16 -4.69
C LEU A 22 0.07 -7.38 -3.78
N VAL A 23 1.13 -8.16 -4.00
CA VAL A 23 1.33 -9.45 -3.32
C VAL A 23 2.22 -9.32 -2.10
N GLY A 24 1.82 -9.98 -1.01
CA GLY A 24 2.63 -10.19 0.18
C GLY A 24 2.81 -8.93 1.04
N PRO A 25 3.78 -8.96 1.98
CA PRO A 25 4.03 -7.85 2.90
C PRO A 25 4.35 -6.53 2.21
N GLU A 26 4.92 -6.60 1.01
CA GLU A 26 5.30 -5.46 0.16
C GLU A 26 4.16 -4.96 -0.76
N GLY A 27 3.00 -5.63 -0.74
CA GLY A 27 1.80 -5.18 -1.46
C GLY A 27 1.42 -3.75 -1.06
N SER A 28 1.04 -2.94 -2.04
CA SER A 28 0.88 -1.50 -1.86
C SER A 28 -0.40 -0.99 -2.53
N THR A 29 -0.45 0.27 -2.95
CA THR A 29 -1.57 0.80 -3.74
C THR A 29 -1.46 0.26 -5.17
N PRO A 30 -2.55 -0.26 -5.76
CA PRO A 30 -2.57 -0.74 -7.16
C PRO A 30 -1.99 0.29 -8.14
N LYS A 31 -1.14 -0.11 -9.10
CA LYS A 31 -0.42 0.86 -9.96
C LYS A 31 -1.39 1.60 -10.86
N GLU A 32 -2.39 0.93 -11.39
CA GLU A 32 -3.49 1.52 -12.12
C GLU A 32 -4.23 2.58 -11.29
N TRP A 33 -4.42 2.39 -9.98
CA TRP A 33 -4.98 3.45 -9.11
C TRP A 33 -4.03 4.64 -8.97
N ARG A 34 -2.73 4.39 -8.88
CA ARG A 34 -1.73 5.48 -8.86
C ARG A 34 -1.82 6.31 -10.13
N LEU A 35 -2.05 5.66 -11.28
CA LEU A 35 -2.18 6.30 -12.59
C LEU A 35 -3.49 7.10 -12.71
N THR A 36 -4.59 6.68 -12.09
CA THR A 36 -5.87 7.41 -12.13
C THR A 36 -5.95 8.57 -11.14
N PHE A 37 -5.10 8.59 -10.10
CA PHE A 37 -4.98 9.73 -9.18
C PHE A 37 -4.20 10.90 -9.81
N LEU A 38 -4.84 11.64 -10.73
CA LEU A 38 -4.22 12.76 -11.46
C LEU A 38 -4.01 14.01 -10.59
N ARG A 39 -4.96 14.31 -9.70
CA ARG A 39 -4.90 15.47 -8.78
C ARG A 39 -4.51 15.02 -7.37
N ARG A 40 -3.21 14.93 -7.10
CA ARG A 40 -2.68 14.32 -5.87
C ARG A 40 -2.56 15.25 -4.66
N ALA A 41 -2.93 16.52 -4.76
CA ALA A 41 -2.70 17.49 -3.68
C ALA A 41 -3.37 17.09 -2.36
N ALA A 42 -4.65 16.70 -2.39
CA ALA A 42 -5.36 16.24 -1.20
C ALA A 42 -4.75 14.94 -0.64
N ALA A 43 -4.43 13.98 -1.51
CA ALA A 43 -3.81 12.72 -1.11
C ALA A 43 -2.40 12.94 -0.49
N ARG A 44 -1.62 13.91 -0.98
CA ARG A 44 -0.33 14.29 -0.41
C ARG A 44 -0.46 14.90 0.98
N ARG A 45 -1.48 15.75 1.20
CA ARG A 45 -1.77 16.32 2.53
C ARG A 45 -2.16 15.22 3.52
N ALA A 46 -3.07 14.33 3.12
CA ALA A 46 -3.45 13.17 3.92
C ALA A 46 -2.26 12.25 4.23
N ARG A 47 -1.37 12.01 3.25
CA ARG A 47 -0.10 11.27 3.50
C ARG A 47 0.73 11.97 4.57
N ALA A 48 0.93 13.27 4.48
CA ALA A 48 1.77 14.00 5.44
C ALA A 48 1.22 13.92 6.87
N GLU A 49 -0.10 14.04 7.01
CA GLU A 49 -0.79 13.88 8.30
C GLU A 49 -0.64 12.46 8.85
N VAL A 50 -0.93 11.43 8.05
CA VAL A 50 -0.80 10.04 8.48
C VAL A 50 0.66 9.70 8.86
N LEU A 51 1.64 10.26 8.14
CA LEU A 51 3.07 10.07 8.46
C LEU A 51 3.56 10.89 9.66
N SER A 52 2.82 11.90 10.12
CA SER A 52 3.18 12.62 11.35
C SER A 52 2.81 11.83 12.61
N TRP A 53 1.92 10.85 12.51
CA TRP A 53 1.57 9.97 13.62
C TRP A 53 2.74 9.09 14.05
N ASP A 54 2.78 8.74 15.34
CA ASP A 54 3.73 7.76 15.87
C ASP A 54 3.15 6.33 15.75
N THR A 55 2.93 5.89 14.50
CA THR A 55 2.23 4.64 14.23
C THR A 55 3.12 3.41 14.49
N GLU A 56 2.87 2.68 15.57
CA GLU A 56 3.53 1.40 15.85
C GLU A 56 2.84 0.22 15.13
N GLN A 57 1.52 0.23 15.08
CA GLN A 57 0.68 -0.85 14.55
C GLN A 57 -0.27 -0.32 13.48
N LEU A 58 -0.57 -1.14 12.46
CA LEU A 58 -1.42 -0.74 11.34
C LEU A 58 -2.39 -1.85 10.95
N VAL A 59 -3.68 -1.55 11.06
CA VAL A 59 -4.77 -2.38 10.50
C VAL A 59 -5.20 -1.75 9.18
N ILE A 60 -5.25 -2.56 8.12
CA ILE A 60 -5.66 -2.14 6.78
C ILE A 60 -6.82 -3.00 6.30
N ALA A 61 -7.72 -2.43 5.50
CA ALA A 61 -8.91 -3.13 5.00
C ALA A 61 -8.56 -4.41 4.22
N HIS A 62 -7.47 -4.38 3.44
CA HIS A 62 -7.03 -5.50 2.61
C HIS A 62 -5.55 -5.80 2.87
N GLY A 63 -5.30 -6.61 3.89
CA GLY A 63 -3.97 -7.14 4.19
C GLY A 63 -3.84 -7.65 5.62
N LEU A 64 -2.67 -8.20 5.92
CA LEU A 64 -2.34 -8.65 7.27
C LEU A 64 -2.16 -7.46 8.22
N TRP A 65 -2.55 -7.66 9.48
CA TRP A 65 -2.29 -6.72 10.54
C TRP A 65 -0.78 -6.55 10.76
N VAL A 66 -0.30 -5.32 10.63
CA VAL A 66 1.09 -4.95 10.93
C VAL A 66 1.20 -4.70 12.43
N ARG A 67 1.90 -5.60 13.13
CA ARG A 67 2.02 -5.57 14.60
C ARG A 67 3.17 -4.70 15.11
N LYS A 68 4.11 -4.31 14.24
CA LYS A 68 5.29 -3.50 14.56
C LYS A 68 5.71 -2.68 13.33
N ASP A 69 6.43 -1.59 13.55
CA ASP A 69 6.94 -0.69 12.50
C ASP A 69 5.88 -0.08 11.57
N GLY A 70 4.67 0.19 12.06
CA GLY A 70 3.57 0.74 11.26
C GLY A 70 3.97 1.97 10.43
N ARG A 71 4.73 2.91 11.02
CA ARG A 71 5.25 4.11 10.34
C ARG A 71 6.17 3.79 9.16
N ARG A 72 7.00 2.74 9.27
CA ARG A 72 7.88 2.29 8.17
C ARG A 72 7.04 1.75 7.01
N VAL A 73 6.01 0.96 7.33
CA VAL A 73 5.09 0.41 6.33
C VAL A 73 4.31 1.53 5.64
N LEU A 74 3.76 2.49 6.39
CA LEU A 74 3.08 3.65 5.85
C LEU A 74 3.97 4.45 4.89
N ARG A 75 5.21 4.73 5.29
CA ARG A 75 6.18 5.47 4.45
C ARG A 75 6.43 4.76 3.13
N ARG A 76 6.71 3.46 3.16
CA ARG A 76 6.95 2.65 1.96
C ARG A 76 5.71 2.59 1.06
N ASP A 77 4.56 2.24 1.62
CA ASP A 77 3.36 1.96 0.84
C ASP A 77 2.67 3.23 0.29
N LEU A 78 2.96 4.41 0.88
CA LEU A 78 2.50 5.71 0.40
C LEU A 78 3.58 6.51 -0.35
N ALA A 79 4.78 5.95 -0.58
CA ALA A 79 5.89 6.64 -1.27
C ALA A 79 5.51 7.12 -2.69
N TRP A 80 4.57 6.46 -3.34
CA TRP A 80 4.10 6.86 -4.67
C TRP A 80 3.41 8.25 -4.71
N LEU A 81 3.00 8.78 -3.55
CA LEU A 81 2.44 10.12 -3.43
C LEU A 81 3.52 11.21 -3.30
N GLY A 82 4.78 10.85 -3.09
CA GLY A 82 5.93 11.76 -2.94
C GLY A 82 6.92 11.24 -1.89
N ASP A 83 8.08 11.88 -1.81
CA ASP A 83 9.06 11.72 -0.72
C ASP A 83 8.78 12.72 0.40
#